data_AF-A0A1N6RBH7-F1
#
_entry.id   AF-A0A1N6RBH7-F1
#
_cell.length_a   1.000
_cell.length_b   1.000
_cell.length_c   1.000
_cell.angle_alpha   90.00
_cell.angle_beta   90.00
_cell.angle_gamma   90.00
#
_symmetry.space_group_name_H-M   'P 1'
#
loop_
_entity.id
_entity.type
_entity.pdbx_description
1 polymer ?
#
loop_
_entity_poly.entity_id
_entity_poly.type
_entity_poly.pdbx_seq_one_letter_code
_entity_poly.pdbx_strand_id
1 'polypeptide(L)'
;MSIEWVNRAIDGLRAWGRDRNVEVDVDEVRLLCDYASDYLEVNELGDFRAGTFEELLLEIYPRKVIAPPESAPETVAAARTLVEFLLDTGEIGSKTAVRMRETIDRIEPEMPQALADTSKFGMAKSLFSAIGPDSLELDAAQSARAEDAADGDECDCPGCAPLPPVRLAPREEVARAVREVPLLRDAHRVVTWLVEGGRTVTTRRSLRVRDARACTAELGVGCPEPAWRLALDLGLARLDGTAVVVAEDFRELDARGEDELLDLWRSAVEFLVERPVPLTGEAVVDEGMSQIHDLLYRLQSPVPVDALADYLREVAAGRPVGRLDEALTALVYAGTVQRTEDGLALTAHALWGLRELYAGMGLDAPLAPAPAEGDASGLIAGLIGDGTADEAAERDIAEWLSRRTAEQAASELLAAVAGAPAEVRGVAVTIVDRLDVEAAPVVRSYLDDAELRPHAIHWLSSRGLDAPALTPEEVLWVSVDMLALALPAAEADPEGFAENIAASGPPAHLIEDMWRVEHPDVVEVLELLGSTLTDQAAAKAARKAAFKARSRGIR
;
A
#
# COMPACT_ATOMS: atom_id res chain seq x y z
N MET A 1 -33.04 7.60 -2.69
CA MET A 1 -34.18 7.95 -1.80
C MET A 1 -33.75 8.17 -0.35
N SER A 2 -32.69 7.53 0.19
CA SER A 2 -32.26 7.73 1.59
C SER A 2 -31.70 9.14 1.89
N ILE A 3 -31.00 9.77 0.95
CA ILE A 3 -30.33 11.07 1.17
C ILE A 3 -31.30 12.23 1.51
N GLU A 4 -32.52 12.24 0.97
CA GLU A 4 -33.43 13.39 1.13
C GLU A 4 -34.01 13.52 2.54
N TRP A 5 -34.24 12.40 3.25
CA TRP A 5 -34.81 12.45 4.59
C TRP A 5 -33.73 12.77 5.64
N VAL A 6 -32.49 12.27 5.46
CA VAL A 6 -31.37 12.60 6.35
C VAL A 6 -31.06 14.09 6.30
N ASN A 7 -31.02 14.69 5.11
CA ASN A 7 -30.83 16.14 4.98
C ASN A 7 -31.91 16.93 5.74
N ARG A 8 -33.19 16.54 5.62
CA ARG A 8 -34.28 17.17 6.38
C ARG A 8 -34.15 16.97 7.89
N ALA A 9 -33.74 15.78 8.32
CA ALA A 9 -33.50 15.47 9.72
C ALA A 9 -32.40 16.37 10.32
N ILE A 10 -31.30 16.55 9.59
CA ILE A 10 -30.17 17.38 10.02
C ILE A 10 -30.52 18.86 10.06
N ASP A 11 -31.27 19.37 9.08
CA ASP A 11 -31.76 20.75 9.13
C ASP A 11 -32.71 20.97 10.32
N GLY A 12 -33.56 19.98 10.63
CA GLY A 12 -34.42 19.97 11.81
C GLY A 12 -33.63 19.95 13.12
N LEU A 13 -32.60 19.12 13.20
CA LEU A 13 -31.71 19.00 14.36
C LEU A 13 -30.96 20.31 14.64
N ARG A 14 -30.41 20.95 13.60
CA ARG A 14 -29.76 22.27 13.69
C ARG A 14 -30.71 23.34 14.21
N ALA A 15 -31.96 23.35 13.73
CA ALA A 15 -32.97 24.30 14.21
C ALA A 15 -33.34 24.04 15.68
N TRP A 16 -33.55 22.78 16.04
CA TRP A 16 -33.87 22.36 17.40
C TRP A 16 -32.77 22.71 18.40
N GLY A 17 -31.50 22.48 18.04
CA GLY A 17 -30.34 22.80 18.88
C GLY A 17 -30.22 24.30 19.14
N ARG A 18 -30.40 25.14 18.10
CA ARG A 18 -30.44 26.61 18.24
C ARG A 18 -31.56 27.08 19.17
N ASP A 19 -32.76 26.53 19.02
CA ASP A 19 -33.92 26.94 19.83
C ASP A 19 -33.76 26.60 21.32
N ARG A 20 -32.96 25.58 21.63
CA ARG A 20 -32.75 25.08 23.00
C ARG A 20 -31.40 25.45 23.59
N ASN A 21 -30.54 26.11 22.82
CA ASN A 21 -29.16 26.41 23.21
C ASN A 21 -28.40 25.13 23.63
N VAL A 22 -28.58 24.06 22.86
CA VAL A 22 -27.86 22.79 22.96
C VAL A 22 -26.84 22.75 21.84
N GLU A 23 -25.58 22.49 22.18
CA GLU A 23 -24.53 22.22 21.21
C GLU A 23 -24.75 20.82 20.64
N VAL A 24 -24.90 20.72 19.33
CA VAL A 24 -25.20 19.46 18.65
C VAL A 24 -24.06 19.14 17.71
N ASP A 25 -23.50 17.93 17.85
CA ASP A 25 -22.60 17.35 16.88
C ASP A 25 -23.40 16.89 15.66
N VAL A 26 -23.52 17.79 14.69
CA VAL A 26 -24.35 17.56 13.51
C VAL A 26 -23.73 16.50 12.61
N ASP A 27 -22.41 16.47 12.51
CA ASP A 27 -21.70 15.59 11.59
C ASP A 27 -21.75 14.16 12.12
N GLU A 28 -21.60 13.97 13.43
CA GLU A 28 -21.73 12.65 14.06
C GLU A 28 -23.17 12.14 14.02
N VAL A 29 -24.17 12.99 14.26
CA VAL A 29 -25.58 12.57 14.15
C VAL A 29 -25.96 12.26 12.69
N ARG A 30 -25.41 13.00 11.72
CA ARG A 30 -25.59 12.71 10.29
C ARG A 30 -25.02 11.34 9.94
N LEU A 31 -23.82 11.04 10.41
CA LEU A 31 -23.16 9.76 10.21
C LEU A 31 -24.02 8.61 10.73
N LEU A 32 -24.59 8.72 11.94
CA LEU A 32 -25.51 7.73 12.49
C LEU A 32 -26.78 7.56 11.64
N CYS A 33 -27.35 8.66 11.13
CA CYS A 33 -28.54 8.60 10.27
C CYS A 33 -28.26 7.98 8.90
N ASP A 34 -27.12 8.30 8.28
CA ASP A 34 -26.72 7.75 6.99
C ASP A 34 -26.52 6.22 7.09
N TYR A 35 -25.75 5.75 8.08
CA TYR A 35 -25.54 4.31 8.27
C TYR A 35 -26.82 3.56 8.68
N ALA A 36 -27.67 4.16 9.52
CA ALA A 36 -28.95 3.56 9.86
C ALA A 36 -29.83 3.42 8.59
N SER A 37 -29.77 4.38 7.68
CA SER A 37 -30.53 4.31 6.43
C SER A 37 -30.02 3.23 5.49
N ASP A 38 -28.71 3.18 5.30
CA ASP A 38 -28.08 2.31 4.30
C ASP A 38 -28.07 0.84 4.74
N TYR A 39 -28.07 0.56 6.04
CA TYR A 39 -27.86 -0.79 6.57
C TYR A 39 -29.00 -1.34 7.43
N LEU A 40 -29.82 -0.48 8.05
CA LEU A 40 -30.85 -0.89 9.01
C LEU A 40 -32.28 -0.56 8.55
N GLU A 41 -32.47 -0.27 7.26
CA GLU A 41 -33.75 0.07 6.65
C GLU A 41 -34.50 1.22 7.36
N VAL A 42 -33.76 2.16 7.98
CA VAL A 42 -34.33 3.38 8.57
C VAL A 42 -34.60 4.38 7.45
N ASN A 43 -35.87 4.68 7.19
CA ASN A 43 -36.28 5.55 6.08
C ASN A 43 -36.80 6.91 6.55
N GLU A 44 -37.08 7.05 7.84
CA GLU A 44 -37.47 8.30 8.49
C GLU A 44 -37.07 8.33 9.98
N LEU A 45 -37.09 9.52 10.60
CA LEU A 45 -36.74 9.71 12.02
C LEU A 45 -37.55 8.81 12.96
N GLY A 46 -38.84 8.64 12.66
CA GLY A 46 -39.76 7.78 13.40
C GLY A 46 -39.41 6.29 13.37
N ASP A 47 -38.50 5.82 12.51
CA ASP A 47 -38.11 4.40 12.40
C ASP A 47 -37.08 3.96 13.44
N PHE A 48 -36.32 4.88 14.03
CA PHE A 48 -35.31 4.54 15.04
C PHE A 48 -35.92 3.75 16.21
N ARG A 49 -35.28 2.66 16.62
CA ARG A 49 -35.64 1.86 17.80
C ARG A 49 -34.42 1.62 18.68
N ALA A 50 -34.65 1.10 19.88
CA ALA A 50 -33.56 0.73 20.78
C ALA A 50 -32.58 -0.28 20.12
N GLY A 51 -33.11 -1.27 19.39
CA GLY A 51 -32.29 -2.24 18.65
C GLY A 51 -31.46 -1.61 17.52
N THR A 52 -31.93 -0.52 16.92
CA THR A 52 -31.18 0.23 15.91
C THR A 52 -29.86 0.74 16.48
N PHE A 53 -29.86 1.31 17.69
CA PHE A 53 -28.63 1.81 18.32
C PHE A 53 -27.67 0.70 18.70
N GLU A 54 -28.18 -0.46 19.13
CA GLU A 54 -27.36 -1.63 19.49
C GLU A 54 -26.61 -2.16 18.28
N GLU A 55 -27.31 -2.40 17.17
CA GLU A 55 -26.71 -2.88 15.93
C GLU A 55 -25.84 -1.82 15.25
N LEU A 56 -26.28 -0.55 15.27
CA LEU A 56 -25.53 0.55 14.68
C LEU A 56 -24.20 0.79 15.40
N LEU A 57 -24.21 0.89 16.74
CA LEU A 57 -23.03 1.33 17.51
C LEU A 57 -22.05 0.20 17.85
N LEU A 58 -22.51 -1.07 17.92
CA LEU A 58 -21.64 -2.20 18.28
C LEU A 58 -21.22 -3.06 17.09
N GLU A 59 -21.91 -3.00 15.95
CA GLU A 59 -21.64 -3.84 14.78
C GLU A 59 -21.33 -3.05 13.52
N ILE A 60 -22.13 -2.04 13.15
CA ILE A 60 -21.95 -1.29 11.90
C ILE A 60 -20.88 -0.21 12.03
N TYR A 61 -20.97 0.62 13.08
CA TYR A 61 -20.07 1.75 13.31
C TYR A 61 -18.61 1.30 13.49
N PRO A 62 -18.28 0.30 14.34
CA PRO A 62 -16.89 -0.15 14.48
C PRO A 62 -16.31 -0.76 13.20
N ARG A 63 -17.18 -1.25 12.30
CA ARG A 63 -16.80 -1.86 11.03
C ARG A 63 -16.61 -0.82 9.93
N LYS A 64 -17.42 0.24 9.90
CA LYS A 64 -17.50 1.19 8.78
C LYS A 64 -16.84 2.54 9.05
N VAL A 65 -16.64 2.92 10.31
CA VAL A 65 -16.07 4.22 10.69
C VAL A 65 -14.67 4.06 11.29
N ILE A 66 -13.74 4.87 10.78
CA ILE A 66 -12.37 4.96 11.29
C ILE A 66 -12.39 5.91 12.49
N ALA A 67 -12.61 5.33 13.66
CA ALA A 67 -12.64 6.05 14.92
C ALA A 67 -11.80 5.29 15.95
N PRO A 68 -10.92 5.98 16.70
CA PRO A 68 -10.15 5.35 17.75
C PRO A 68 -11.04 5.13 19.00
N PRO A 69 -10.75 4.15 19.88
CA PRO A 69 -11.61 3.82 21.02
C PRO A 69 -11.94 4.99 21.95
N GLU A 70 -11.04 5.98 22.03
CA GLU A 70 -11.20 7.19 22.84
C GLU A 70 -12.29 8.15 22.36
N SER A 71 -12.73 8.07 21.09
CA SER A 71 -13.83 8.91 20.57
C SER A 71 -15.22 8.36 20.87
N ALA A 72 -15.33 7.12 21.38
CA ALA A 72 -16.61 6.48 21.71
C ALA A 72 -17.56 7.35 22.57
N PRO A 73 -17.09 8.12 23.59
CA PRO A 73 -17.97 8.98 24.37
C PRO A 73 -18.67 10.06 23.55
N GLU A 74 -18.03 10.57 22.49
CA GLU A 74 -18.59 11.61 21.62
C GLU A 74 -19.72 11.04 20.76
N THR A 75 -19.51 9.87 20.15
CA THR A 75 -20.56 9.16 19.40
C THR A 75 -21.74 8.76 20.28
N VAL A 76 -21.48 8.30 21.51
CA VAL A 76 -22.53 7.99 22.50
C VAL A 76 -23.32 9.25 22.87
N ALA A 77 -22.66 10.40 23.02
CA ALA A 77 -23.31 11.68 23.29
C ALA A 77 -24.16 12.15 22.09
N ALA A 78 -23.69 11.97 20.86
CA ALA A 78 -24.44 12.23 19.64
C ALA A 78 -25.70 11.35 19.56
N ALA A 79 -25.59 10.05 19.87
CA ALA A 79 -26.73 9.14 19.92
C ALA A 79 -27.76 9.56 20.99
N ARG A 80 -27.32 10.01 22.17
CA ARG A 80 -28.21 10.55 23.22
C ARG A 80 -28.93 11.82 22.74
N THR A 81 -28.20 12.73 22.07
CA THR A 81 -28.75 13.96 21.49
C THR A 81 -29.80 13.66 20.43
N LEU A 82 -29.58 12.66 19.58
CA LEU A 82 -30.56 12.19 18.61
C LEU A 82 -31.84 11.68 19.29
N VAL A 83 -31.74 10.91 20.38
CA VAL A 83 -32.93 10.44 21.13
C VAL A 83 -33.73 11.59 21.74
N GLU A 84 -33.06 12.64 22.24
CA GLU A 84 -33.72 13.84 22.76
C GLU A 84 -34.44 14.61 21.66
N PHE A 85 -33.77 14.79 20.52
CA PHE A 85 -34.36 15.41 19.34
C PHE A 85 -35.61 14.66 18.87
N LEU A 86 -35.55 13.33 18.75
CA LEU A 86 -36.68 12.48 18.35
C LEU A 86 -37.87 12.59 19.32
N LEU A 87 -37.61 12.66 20.63
CA LEU A 87 -38.65 12.78 21.64
C LEU A 87 -39.34 14.15 21.58
N ASP A 88 -38.55 15.21 21.46
CA ASP A 88 -39.03 16.59 21.51
C ASP A 88 -39.76 17.02 20.25
N THR A 89 -39.41 16.44 19.11
CA THR A 89 -40.10 16.64 17.83
C THR A 89 -41.35 15.76 17.69
N GLY A 90 -41.54 14.80 18.61
CA GLY A 90 -42.70 13.91 18.63
C GLY A 90 -42.59 12.71 17.68
N GLU A 91 -41.42 12.47 17.11
CA GLU A 91 -41.11 11.31 16.25
C GLU A 91 -41.18 10.00 17.04
N ILE A 92 -40.89 10.04 18.35
CA ILE A 92 -41.01 8.89 19.26
C ILE A 92 -41.76 9.25 20.55
N GLY A 93 -42.41 8.25 21.15
CA GLY A 93 -43.06 8.39 22.47
C GLY A 93 -42.09 8.25 23.64
N SER A 94 -42.46 8.82 24.80
CA SER A 94 -41.64 8.82 26.02
C SER A 94 -41.16 7.43 26.48
N LYS A 95 -42.01 6.41 26.35
CA LYS A 95 -41.64 5.01 26.67
C LYS A 95 -40.55 4.45 25.74
N THR A 96 -40.57 4.83 24.47
CA THR A 96 -39.55 4.42 23.48
C THR A 96 -38.23 5.13 23.76
N ALA A 97 -38.27 6.43 24.05
CA ALA A 97 -37.10 7.21 24.41
C ALA A 97 -36.42 6.72 25.70
N VAL A 98 -37.18 6.23 26.70
CA VAL A 98 -36.60 5.57 27.89
C VAL A 98 -35.82 4.32 27.48
N ARG A 99 -36.40 3.45 26.65
CA ARG A 99 -35.74 2.21 26.22
C ARG A 99 -34.49 2.45 25.37
N MET A 100 -34.51 3.46 24.49
CA MET A 100 -33.33 3.84 23.71
C MET A 100 -32.20 4.33 24.60
N ARG A 101 -32.49 5.19 25.59
CA ARG A 101 -31.50 5.65 26.58
C ARG A 101 -30.93 4.48 27.38
N GLU A 102 -31.78 3.59 27.91
CA GLU A 102 -31.33 2.40 28.63
C GLU A 102 -30.45 1.47 27.77
N THR A 103 -30.70 1.40 26.46
CA THR A 103 -29.83 0.66 25.53
C THR A 103 -28.51 1.39 25.30
N ILE A 104 -28.51 2.70 25.07
CA ILE A 104 -27.28 3.49 24.89
C ILE A 104 -26.41 3.45 26.17
N ASP A 105 -27.01 3.51 27.35
CA ASP A 105 -26.31 3.37 28.64
C ASP A 105 -25.63 2.00 28.80
N ARG A 106 -26.15 0.96 28.15
CA ARG A 106 -25.54 -0.37 28.12
C ARG A 106 -24.40 -0.46 27.09
N ILE A 107 -24.57 0.22 25.95
CA ILE A 107 -23.58 0.28 24.86
C ILE A 107 -22.35 1.10 25.26
N GLU A 108 -22.53 2.17 26.03
CA GLU A 108 -21.46 3.11 26.43
C GLU A 108 -20.16 2.42 26.93
N PRO A 109 -20.19 1.44 27.84
CA PRO A 109 -18.97 0.72 28.26
C PRO A 109 -18.46 -0.33 27.25
N GLU A 110 -19.28 -0.76 26.30
CA GLU A 110 -18.96 -1.81 25.31
C GLU A 110 -18.38 -1.22 24.02
N MET A 111 -18.79 -0.01 23.64
CA MET A 111 -18.41 0.63 22.38
C MET A 111 -16.90 0.84 22.21
N PRO A 112 -16.12 1.28 23.23
CA PRO A 112 -14.65 1.36 23.09
C PRO A 112 -14.02 0.00 22.81
N GLN A 113 -14.56 -1.08 23.40
CA GLN A 113 -14.07 -2.44 23.18
C GLN A 113 -14.41 -2.91 21.76
N ALA A 114 -15.61 -2.60 21.28
CA ALA A 114 -16.01 -2.88 19.90
C ALA A 114 -15.15 -2.11 18.89
N LEU A 115 -14.78 -0.86 19.18
CA LEU A 115 -13.88 -0.05 18.35
C LEU A 115 -12.43 -0.52 18.36
N ALA A 116 -12.00 -1.21 19.42
CA ALA A 116 -10.67 -1.81 19.57
C ALA A 116 -10.59 -3.25 19.05
N ASP A 117 -11.72 -3.91 18.80
CA ASP A 117 -11.79 -5.30 18.36
C ASP A 117 -11.53 -5.40 16.85
N THR A 118 -10.30 -5.77 16.50
CA THR A 118 -9.85 -5.93 15.11
C THR A 118 -10.64 -6.98 14.32
N SER A 119 -11.31 -7.92 15.01
CA SER A 119 -12.19 -8.91 14.35
C SER A 119 -13.51 -8.31 13.87
N LYS A 120 -13.87 -7.12 14.34
CA LYS A 120 -15.05 -6.35 13.93
C LYS A 120 -14.75 -5.27 12.90
N PHE A 121 -13.47 -5.10 12.51
CA PHE A 121 -13.09 -4.07 11.56
C PHE A 121 -13.58 -4.44 10.15
N GLY A 122 -14.08 -3.45 9.41
CA GLY A 122 -14.30 -3.57 7.99
C GLY A 122 -12.98 -3.36 7.23
N MET A 123 -12.97 -3.73 5.95
CA MET A 123 -11.74 -3.73 5.14
C MET A 123 -11.00 -2.39 5.17
N ALA A 124 -11.70 -1.25 5.13
CA ALA A 124 -11.07 0.07 5.24
C ALA A 124 -10.28 0.21 6.56
N LYS A 125 -10.88 -0.09 7.71
CA LYS A 125 -10.22 0.03 9.02
C LYS A 125 -9.09 -1.01 9.22
N SER A 126 -9.24 -2.21 8.66
CA SER A 126 -8.17 -3.22 8.66
C SER A 126 -6.99 -2.84 7.76
N LEU A 127 -7.24 -2.18 6.63
CA LEU A 127 -6.20 -1.62 5.75
C LEU A 127 -5.49 -0.43 6.41
N PHE A 128 -6.25 0.50 7.02
CA PHE A 128 -5.71 1.65 7.75
C PHE A 128 -4.90 1.27 9.00
N SER A 129 -5.18 0.13 9.62
CA SER A 129 -4.44 -0.36 10.78
C SER A 129 -3.23 -1.23 10.40
N ALA A 130 -3.15 -1.67 9.14
CA ALA A 130 -2.02 -2.44 8.58
C ALA A 130 -0.97 -1.54 7.92
N ILE A 131 -1.40 -0.38 7.43
CA ILE A 131 -0.54 0.74 7.05
C ILE A 131 -0.09 1.39 8.36
N GLY A 132 1.17 1.18 8.77
CA GLY A 132 1.69 1.72 10.03
C GLY A 132 1.47 3.24 10.17
N PRO A 133 1.46 3.78 11.41
CA PRO A 133 1.15 5.19 11.67
C PRO A 133 1.98 6.19 10.86
N ASP A 134 3.17 5.80 10.41
CA ASP A 134 4.10 6.63 9.63
C ASP A 134 3.61 6.94 8.19
N SER A 135 2.72 6.13 7.61
CA SER A 135 2.15 6.42 6.27
C SER A 135 1.01 7.43 6.32
N LEU A 136 0.42 7.71 7.49
CA LEU A 136 -0.69 8.65 7.65
C LEU A 136 -0.22 10.12 7.70
N GLU A 137 1.04 10.37 8.04
CA GLU A 137 1.60 11.72 8.12
C GLU A 137 1.85 12.33 6.73
N LEU A 138 2.05 11.49 5.70
CA LEU A 138 2.26 11.90 4.31
C LEU A 138 0.96 12.34 3.61
N ASP A 139 -0.18 11.78 4.00
CA ASP A 139 -1.50 12.11 3.44
C ASP A 139 -2.09 13.40 4.01
N ALA A 140 -1.80 13.72 5.28
CA ALA A 140 -2.23 14.97 5.91
C ALA A 140 -1.61 16.20 5.21
N ALA A 141 -0.36 16.08 4.74
CA ALA A 141 0.32 17.14 4.00
C ALA A 141 -0.19 17.31 2.55
N GLN A 142 -0.74 16.25 1.95
CA GLN A 142 -1.32 16.28 0.61
C GLN A 142 -2.77 16.78 0.62
N SER A 143 -3.55 16.41 1.64
CA SER A 143 -4.92 16.88 1.86
C SER A 143 -4.98 18.40 2.04
N ALA A 144 -4.02 18.98 2.76
CA ALA A 144 -3.93 20.44 2.96
C ALA A 144 -3.64 21.24 1.67
N ARG A 145 -3.23 20.59 0.56
CA ARG A 145 -3.04 21.24 -0.74
C ARG A 145 -4.25 21.11 -1.68
N ALA A 146 -5.20 20.22 -1.36
CA ALA A 146 -6.41 20.00 -2.15
C ALA A 146 -7.56 20.94 -1.78
N GLU A 147 -7.52 21.57 -0.59
CA GLU A 147 -8.57 22.46 -0.09
C GLU A 147 -8.75 23.78 -0.90
N ASP A 148 -7.79 24.13 -1.76
CA ASP A 148 -7.85 25.36 -2.58
C ASP A 148 -8.66 25.21 -3.88
N ALA A 149 -9.28 24.05 -4.15
CA ALA A 149 -9.94 23.76 -5.43
C ALA A 149 -11.29 23.02 -5.32
N ALA A 150 -12.21 23.44 -4.44
CA ALA A 150 -13.56 22.86 -4.38
C ALA A 150 -14.66 23.90 -4.65
N ASP A 151 -15.09 23.99 -5.92
CA ASP A 151 -16.44 24.47 -6.28
C ASP A 151 -16.96 23.58 -7.44
N GLY A 152 -17.58 22.46 -7.08
CA GLY A 152 -18.22 21.50 -7.98
C GLY A 152 -18.67 20.24 -7.22
N ASP A 153 -19.87 19.72 -7.52
CA ASP A 153 -20.47 18.51 -6.93
C ASP A 153 -19.42 17.37 -6.76
N GLU A 154 -18.91 17.19 -5.54
CA GLU A 154 -17.97 16.11 -5.22
C GLU A 154 -18.73 14.79 -5.06
N CYS A 155 -18.46 13.88 -6.01
CA CYS A 155 -18.89 12.50 -5.94
C CYS A 155 -17.89 11.74 -5.04
N ASP A 156 -18.33 11.30 -3.86
CA ASP A 156 -17.49 10.66 -2.83
C ASP A 156 -17.20 9.17 -3.12
N CYS A 157 -17.02 8.82 -4.41
CA CYS A 157 -16.75 7.46 -4.84
C CYS A 157 -15.24 7.17 -4.82
N PRO A 158 -14.76 5.96 -4.46
CA PRO A 158 -13.33 5.64 -4.48
C PRO A 158 -12.64 5.86 -5.84
N GLY A 159 -13.38 5.77 -6.95
CA GLY A 159 -12.89 6.07 -8.31
C GLY A 159 -12.87 7.57 -8.66
N CYS A 160 -13.38 8.43 -7.78
CA CYS A 160 -13.48 9.87 -7.93
C CYS A 160 -12.39 10.60 -7.12
N ALA A 161 -11.76 9.91 -6.16
CA ALA A 161 -10.59 10.40 -5.46
C ALA A 161 -9.41 10.57 -6.43
N PRO A 162 -8.59 11.63 -6.25
CA PRO A 162 -7.38 11.84 -7.05
C PRO A 162 -6.51 10.58 -7.11
N LEU A 163 -5.87 10.33 -8.25
CA LEU A 163 -4.93 9.21 -8.37
C LEU A 163 -3.64 9.58 -7.62
N PRO A 164 -3.05 8.65 -6.85
CA PRO A 164 -1.81 8.94 -6.16
C PRO A 164 -0.65 9.09 -7.15
N PRO A 165 0.39 9.87 -6.79
CA PRO A 165 1.59 9.95 -7.58
C PRO A 165 2.28 8.59 -7.64
N VAL A 166 2.67 8.16 -8.84
CA VAL A 166 3.35 6.87 -9.05
C VAL A 166 4.78 7.05 -9.49
N ARG A 167 5.66 6.15 -9.03
CA ARG A 167 7.02 6.04 -9.55
C ARG A 167 7.07 5.01 -10.67
N LEU A 168 7.54 5.43 -11.84
CA LEU A 168 7.65 4.53 -12.99
C LEU A 168 9.08 4.03 -13.16
N ALA A 169 9.20 2.75 -13.55
CA ALA A 169 10.45 2.22 -14.05
C ALA A 169 10.88 2.94 -15.34
N PRO A 170 12.19 2.98 -15.66
CA PRO A 170 12.67 3.54 -16.91
C PRO A 170 11.99 2.89 -18.13
N ARG A 171 11.70 3.68 -19.16
CA ARG A 171 11.02 3.21 -20.38
C ARG A 171 11.69 1.99 -21.02
N GLU A 172 13.02 1.94 -21.03
CA GLU A 172 13.78 0.79 -21.55
C GLU A 172 13.52 -0.49 -20.74
N GLU A 173 13.44 -0.37 -19.40
CA GLU A 173 13.15 -1.48 -18.50
C GLU A 173 11.71 -1.98 -18.70
N VAL A 174 10.75 -1.05 -18.81
CA VAL A 174 9.36 -1.36 -19.15
C VAL A 174 9.28 -2.09 -20.49
N ALA A 175 9.90 -1.57 -21.55
CA ALA A 175 9.88 -2.19 -22.87
C ALA A 175 10.57 -3.57 -22.90
N ARG A 176 11.63 -3.76 -22.10
CA ARG A 176 12.27 -5.07 -21.92
C ARG A 176 11.33 -6.06 -21.24
N ALA A 177 10.65 -5.65 -20.16
CA ALA A 177 9.68 -6.49 -19.46
C ALA A 177 8.48 -6.85 -20.34
N VAL A 178 7.97 -5.90 -21.15
CA VAL A 178 6.87 -6.13 -22.10
C VAL A 178 7.18 -7.26 -23.10
N ARG A 179 8.43 -7.39 -23.57
CA ARG A 179 8.83 -8.49 -24.48
C ARG A 179 8.67 -9.87 -23.84
N GLU A 180 8.76 -9.95 -22.52
CA GLU A 180 8.69 -11.20 -21.76
C GLU A 180 7.26 -11.55 -21.31
N VAL A 181 6.27 -10.67 -21.53
CA VAL A 181 4.88 -10.92 -21.13
C VAL A 181 4.32 -12.17 -21.84
N PRO A 182 3.96 -13.24 -21.09
CA PRO A 182 3.55 -14.51 -21.70
C PRO A 182 2.34 -14.39 -22.62
N LEU A 183 1.30 -13.66 -22.21
CA LEU A 183 0.10 -13.44 -23.01
C LEU A 183 0.39 -12.74 -24.35
N LEU A 184 1.28 -11.74 -24.37
CA LEU A 184 1.68 -11.06 -25.61
C LEU A 184 2.49 -11.98 -26.53
N ARG A 185 3.42 -12.77 -25.98
CA ARG A 185 4.18 -13.75 -26.75
C ARG A 185 3.26 -14.80 -27.34
N ASP A 186 2.31 -15.30 -26.57
CA ASP A 186 1.33 -16.28 -27.03
C ASP A 186 0.37 -15.70 -28.08
N ALA A 187 -0.03 -14.43 -27.96
CA ALA A 187 -0.80 -13.74 -29.00
C ALA A 187 -0.07 -13.77 -30.36
N HIS A 188 1.23 -13.46 -30.38
CA HIS A 188 2.04 -13.54 -31.60
C HIS A 188 2.16 -14.99 -32.12
N ARG A 189 2.44 -15.95 -31.24
CA ARG A 189 2.57 -17.37 -31.60
C ARG A 189 1.28 -17.94 -32.19
N VAL A 190 0.13 -17.60 -31.61
CA VAL A 190 -1.19 -18.03 -32.10
C VAL A 190 -1.47 -17.44 -33.48
N VAL A 191 -1.18 -16.16 -33.72
CA VAL A 191 -1.32 -15.55 -35.05
C VAL A 191 -0.49 -16.27 -36.10
N THR A 192 0.81 -16.45 -35.84
CA THR A 192 1.72 -17.13 -36.77
C THR A 192 1.23 -18.54 -37.08
N TRP A 193 0.87 -19.31 -36.06
CA TRP A 193 0.37 -20.68 -36.22
C TRP A 193 -0.94 -20.76 -37.01
N LEU A 194 -1.89 -19.84 -36.77
CA LEU A 194 -3.15 -19.80 -37.53
C LEU A 194 -2.90 -19.51 -39.01
N VAL A 195 -2.01 -18.57 -39.32
CA VAL A 195 -1.73 -18.17 -40.70
C VAL A 195 -0.95 -19.25 -41.45
N GLU A 196 0.13 -19.77 -40.87
CA GLU A 196 0.92 -20.84 -41.48
C GLU A 196 0.09 -22.11 -41.72
N GLY A 197 -0.84 -22.40 -40.80
CA GLY A 197 -1.77 -23.51 -40.92
C GLY A 197 -2.97 -23.26 -41.85
N GLY A 198 -3.11 -22.06 -42.43
CA GLY A 198 -4.29 -21.68 -43.23
C GLY A 198 -5.62 -21.87 -42.47
N ARG A 199 -5.59 -21.65 -41.15
CA ARG A 199 -6.72 -21.91 -40.25
C ARG A 199 -7.77 -20.81 -40.37
N THR A 200 -9.00 -21.12 -39.96
CA THR A 200 -10.13 -20.18 -40.00
C THR A 200 -10.80 -20.05 -38.65
N VAL A 201 -11.30 -18.87 -38.33
CA VAL A 201 -12.08 -18.60 -37.12
C VAL A 201 -13.57 -18.86 -37.36
N THR A 202 -14.35 -18.76 -36.29
CA THR A 202 -15.82 -18.75 -36.36
C THR A 202 -16.33 -17.43 -36.93
N THR A 203 -17.62 -17.37 -37.31
CA THR A 203 -18.27 -16.12 -37.73
C THR A 203 -18.33 -15.07 -36.62
N ARG A 204 -18.21 -15.48 -35.36
CA ARG A 204 -18.09 -14.60 -34.19
C ARG A 204 -16.64 -14.16 -33.92
N ARG A 205 -15.72 -14.44 -34.85
CA ARG A 205 -14.30 -14.11 -34.75
C ARG A 205 -13.52 -14.85 -33.64
N SER A 206 -14.14 -15.80 -32.94
CA SER A 206 -13.48 -16.68 -31.97
C SER A 206 -12.75 -17.85 -32.62
N LEU A 207 -11.75 -18.42 -31.93
CA LEU A 207 -11.12 -19.67 -32.33
C LEU A 207 -12.16 -20.79 -32.41
N ARG A 208 -11.95 -21.70 -33.35
CA ARG A 208 -12.71 -22.96 -33.34
C ARG A 208 -12.20 -23.81 -32.20
N VAL A 209 -13.09 -24.53 -31.51
CA VAL A 209 -12.73 -25.42 -30.38
C VAL A 209 -11.59 -26.39 -30.72
N ARG A 210 -11.57 -26.93 -31.95
CA ARG A 210 -10.50 -27.83 -32.40
C ARG A 210 -9.14 -27.13 -32.49
N ASP A 211 -9.13 -25.86 -32.90
CA ASP A 211 -7.92 -25.09 -33.14
C ASP A 211 -7.41 -24.53 -31.82
N ALA A 212 -8.29 -24.10 -30.91
CA ALA A 212 -7.93 -23.77 -29.53
C ALA A 212 -7.25 -24.97 -28.82
N ARG A 213 -7.83 -26.18 -28.92
CA ARG A 213 -7.20 -27.40 -28.36
C ARG A 213 -5.84 -27.71 -29.00
N ALA A 214 -5.71 -27.49 -30.30
CA ALA A 214 -4.45 -27.68 -31.00
C ALA A 214 -3.39 -26.65 -30.57
N CYS A 215 -3.73 -25.37 -30.39
CA CYS A 215 -2.83 -24.36 -29.83
C CYS A 215 -2.31 -24.78 -28.45
N THR A 216 -3.18 -25.27 -27.55
CA THR A 216 -2.73 -25.76 -26.24
C THR A 216 -1.79 -26.96 -26.37
N ALA A 217 -2.11 -27.92 -27.24
CA ALA A 217 -1.31 -29.15 -27.38
C ALA A 217 0.02 -28.95 -28.11
N GLU A 218 0.05 -28.10 -29.15
CA GLU A 218 1.21 -27.91 -30.03
C GLU A 218 2.10 -26.75 -29.57
N LEU A 219 1.50 -25.68 -29.04
CA LEU A 219 2.21 -24.47 -28.61
C LEU A 219 2.35 -24.36 -27.09
N GLY A 220 1.64 -25.17 -26.31
CA GLY A 220 1.63 -25.04 -24.84
C GLY A 220 0.91 -23.79 -24.34
N VAL A 221 0.08 -23.16 -25.17
CA VAL A 221 -0.68 -21.95 -24.80
C VAL A 221 -1.82 -22.35 -23.87
N GLY A 222 -1.77 -21.90 -22.62
CA GLY A 222 -2.77 -22.21 -21.59
C GLY A 222 -4.15 -21.62 -21.90
N CYS A 223 -4.17 -20.39 -22.41
CA CYS A 223 -5.39 -19.64 -22.70
C CYS A 223 -5.44 -19.13 -24.17
N PRO A 224 -5.64 -20.02 -25.17
CA PRO A 224 -5.54 -19.63 -26.59
C PRO A 224 -6.59 -18.61 -27.04
N GLU A 225 -7.82 -18.67 -26.51
CA GLU A 225 -8.89 -17.75 -26.91
C GLU A 225 -8.62 -16.32 -26.43
N PRO A 226 -8.24 -16.06 -25.16
CA PRO A 226 -7.76 -14.74 -24.74
C PRO A 226 -6.57 -14.22 -25.57
N ALA A 227 -5.55 -15.05 -25.81
CA ALA A 227 -4.39 -14.66 -26.63
C ALA A 227 -4.79 -14.26 -28.06
N TRP A 228 -5.70 -15.01 -28.68
CA TRP A 228 -6.24 -14.68 -30.00
C TRP A 228 -7.07 -13.40 -30.00
N ARG A 229 -7.93 -13.19 -29.00
CA ARG A 229 -8.74 -11.96 -28.89
C ARG A 229 -7.86 -10.74 -28.71
N LEU A 230 -6.83 -10.84 -27.87
CA LEU A 230 -5.82 -9.79 -27.71
C LEU A 230 -5.11 -9.52 -29.05
N ALA A 231 -4.70 -10.57 -29.78
CA ALA A 231 -4.04 -10.39 -31.07
C ALA A 231 -4.89 -9.64 -32.11
N LEU A 232 -6.20 -9.87 -32.12
CA LEU A 232 -7.13 -9.13 -32.98
C LEU A 232 -7.28 -7.67 -32.55
N ASP A 233 -7.33 -7.43 -31.25
CA ASP A 233 -7.50 -6.10 -30.67
C ASP A 233 -6.26 -5.22 -30.90
N LEU A 234 -5.08 -5.79 -30.68
CA LEU A 234 -3.77 -5.18 -30.98
C LEU A 234 -3.46 -5.06 -32.48
N GLY A 235 -4.37 -5.53 -33.35
CA GLY A 235 -4.18 -5.47 -34.80
C GLY A 235 -3.03 -6.34 -35.32
N LEU A 236 -2.61 -7.38 -34.60
CA LEU A 236 -1.56 -8.31 -35.07
C LEU A 236 -2.05 -9.18 -36.25
N ALA A 237 -3.35 -9.42 -36.31
CA ALA A 237 -4.00 -10.15 -37.38
C ALA A 237 -5.27 -9.43 -37.85
N ARG A 238 -5.61 -9.63 -39.12
CA ARG A 238 -6.89 -9.22 -39.71
C ARG A 238 -7.65 -10.44 -40.21
N LEU A 239 -8.95 -10.26 -40.43
CA LEU A 239 -9.82 -11.31 -40.96
C LEU A 239 -10.28 -10.97 -42.38
N ASP A 240 -10.07 -11.90 -43.30
CA ASP A 240 -10.73 -11.90 -44.62
C ASP A 240 -11.87 -12.93 -44.59
N GLY A 241 -13.08 -12.46 -44.25
CA GLY A 241 -14.18 -13.32 -43.88
C GLY A 241 -13.89 -14.10 -42.60
N THR A 242 -13.60 -15.40 -42.73
CA THR A 242 -13.15 -16.25 -41.60
C THR A 242 -11.70 -16.70 -41.71
N ALA A 243 -11.01 -16.35 -42.81
CA ALA A 243 -9.60 -16.62 -42.97
C ALA A 243 -8.78 -15.64 -42.14
N VAL A 244 -7.81 -16.16 -41.41
CA VAL A 244 -6.86 -15.35 -40.64
C VAL A 244 -5.70 -14.98 -41.56
N VAL A 245 -5.35 -13.70 -41.58
CA VAL A 245 -4.18 -13.21 -42.29
C VAL A 245 -3.42 -12.23 -41.40
N VAL A 246 -2.10 -12.21 -41.51
CA VAL A 246 -1.24 -11.31 -40.75
C VAL A 246 -1.55 -9.86 -41.15
N ALA A 247 -1.49 -8.94 -40.19
CA ALA A 247 -1.59 -7.51 -40.48
C ALA A 247 -0.38 -7.00 -41.28
N GLU A 248 -0.54 -5.93 -42.05
CA GLU A 248 0.53 -5.45 -42.95
C GLU A 248 1.78 -4.97 -42.20
N ASP A 249 1.59 -4.49 -40.97
CA ASP A 249 2.59 -3.95 -40.04
C ASP A 249 2.99 -4.92 -38.93
N PHE A 250 2.58 -6.19 -39.03
CA PHE A 250 2.96 -7.20 -38.04
C PHE A 250 4.49 -7.35 -37.96
N ARG A 251 4.99 -7.30 -36.73
CA ARG A 251 6.37 -7.60 -36.37
C ARG A 251 6.41 -8.46 -35.12
N GLU A 252 7.36 -9.37 -35.06
CA GLU A 252 7.68 -10.10 -33.83
C GLU A 252 8.14 -9.12 -32.73
N LEU A 253 7.87 -9.46 -31.47
CA LEU A 253 8.18 -8.60 -30.31
C LEU A 253 9.67 -8.19 -30.26
N ASP A 254 10.58 -9.10 -30.58
CA ASP A 254 12.02 -8.84 -30.54
C ASP A 254 12.49 -7.87 -31.65
N ALA A 255 11.71 -7.73 -32.71
CA ALA A 255 12.00 -6.83 -33.82
C ALA A 255 11.40 -5.43 -33.64
N ARG A 256 10.64 -5.19 -32.56
CA ARG A 256 9.99 -3.90 -32.28
C ARG A 256 10.90 -2.97 -31.48
N GLY A 257 10.82 -1.69 -31.84
CA GLY A 257 11.47 -0.61 -31.10
C GLY A 257 10.81 -0.36 -29.74
N GLU A 258 11.45 0.46 -28.89
CA GLU A 258 10.92 0.81 -27.56
C GLU A 258 9.51 1.42 -27.63
N ASP A 259 9.34 2.49 -28.41
CA ASP A 259 8.04 3.18 -28.52
C ASP A 259 6.94 2.26 -29.06
N GLU A 260 7.24 1.42 -30.06
CA GLU A 260 6.30 0.45 -30.62
C GLU A 260 5.84 -0.59 -29.59
N LEU A 261 6.71 -0.99 -28.65
CA LEU A 261 6.36 -1.93 -27.58
C LEU A 261 5.52 -1.28 -26.49
N LEU A 262 5.84 -0.04 -26.14
CA LEU A 262 5.10 0.73 -25.15
C LEU A 262 3.68 1.02 -25.64
N ASP A 263 3.51 1.42 -26.89
CA ASP A 263 2.19 1.60 -27.50
C ASP A 263 1.40 0.28 -27.55
N LEU A 264 2.05 -0.83 -27.95
CA LEU A 264 1.43 -2.14 -27.98
C LEU A 264 0.96 -2.59 -26.59
N TRP A 265 1.78 -2.35 -25.57
CA TRP A 265 1.47 -2.71 -24.20
C TRP A 265 0.36 -1.86 -23.60
N ARG A 266 0.36 -0.54 -23.86
CA ARG A 266 -0.74 0.34 -23.46
C ARG A 266 -2.08 -0.19 -23.96
N SER A 267 -2.16 -0.56 -25.24
CA SER A 267 -3.37 -1.14 -25.82
C SER A 267 -3.70 -2.54 -25.24
N ALA A 268 -2.69 -3.31 -24.83
CA ALA A 268 -2.94 -4.59 -24.15
C ALA A 268 -3.56 -4.38 -22.75
N VAL A 269 -3.07 -3.39 -22.00
CA VAL A 269 -3.64 -3.01 -20.69
C VAL A 269 -5.07 -2.50 -20.85
N GLU A 270 -5.32 -1.62 -21.83
CA GLU A 270 -6.65 -1.14 -22.20
C GLU A 270 -7.61 -2.31 -22.48
N PHE A 271 -7.20 -3.26 -23.33
CA PHE A 271 -7.97 -4.47 -23.63
C PHE A 271 -8.34 -5.30 -22.38
N LEU A 272 -7.41 -5.43 -21.44
CA LEU A 272 -7.59 -6.24 -20.23
C LEU A 272 -8.48 -5.56 -19.19
N VAL A 273 -8.46 -4.24 -19.13
CA VAL A 273 -9.05 -3.46 -18.03
C VAL A 273 -10.37 -2.82 -18.40
N GLU A 274 -10.53 -2.29 -19.61
CA GLU A 274 -11.75 -1.55 -19.98
C GLU A 274 -12.98 -2.46 -20.15
N ARG A 275 -12.76 -3.72 -20.51
CA ARG A 275 -13.84 -4.66 -20.81
C ARG A 275 -13.57 -6.02 -20.19
N PRO A 276 -14.59 -6.68 -19.63
CA PRO A 276 -14.44 -8.04 -19.12
C PRO A 276 -13.96 -8.99 -20.21
N VAL A 277 -12.75 -9.52 -20.02
CA VAL A 277 -12.17 -10.60 -20.82
C VAL A 277 -12.24 -11.86 -19.96
N PRO A 278 -12.81 -12.97 -20.46
CA PRO A 278 -12.83 -14.23 -19.72
C PRO A 278 -11.42 -14.87 -19.73
N LEU A 279 -10.47 -14.20 -19.07
CA LEU A 279 -9.06 -14.54 -19.03
C LEU A 279 -8.81 -15.63 -17.99
N THR A 280 -9.40 -15.45 -16.82
CA THR A 280 -9.22 -16.32 -15.65
C THR A 280 -10.22 -17.47 -15.63
N GLY A 281 -11.38 -17.30 -16.25
CA GLY A 281 -12.49 -18.24 -16.16
C GLY A 281 -13.25 -18.14 -14.84
N GLU A 282 -12.88 -17.20 -13.97
CA GLU A 282 -13.56 -16.86 -12.73
C GLU A 282 -14.29 -15.53 -12.97
N ALA A 283 -15.63 -15.56 -12.98
CA ALA A 283 -16.43 -14.43 -13.45
C ALA A 283 -16.31 -13.18 -12.55
N VAL A 284 -16.14 -13.35 -11.24
CA VAL A 284 -15.96 -12.22 -10.33
C VAL A 284 -14.63 -11.53 -10.58
N VAL A 285 -13.56 -12.31 -10.82
CA VAL A 285 -12.25 -11.76 -11.15
C VAL A 285 -12.25 -11.11 -12.54
N ASP A 286 -12.80 -11.79 -13.56
CA ASP A 286 -12.85 -11.27 -14.93
C ASP A 286 -13.73 -10.01 -15.05
N GLU A 287 -14.81 -9.90 -14.28
CA GLU A 287 -15.64 -8.68 -14.18
C GLU A 287 -14.98 -7.59 -13.32
N GLY A 288 -14.17 -8.00 -12.33
CA GLY A 288 -13.49 -7.13 -11.37
C GLY A 288 -12.13 -6.61 -11.82
N MET A 289 -11.71 -6.87 -13.07
CA MET A 289 -10.36 -6.52 -13.56
C MET A 289 -10.01 -5.06 -13.30
N SER A 290 -10.89 -4.11 -13.65
CA SER A 290 -10.60 -2.69 -13.42
C SER A 290 -10.43 -2.34 -11.95
N GLN A 291 -11.23 -2.95 -11.08
CA GLN A 291 -11.24 -2.70 -9.65
C GLN A 291 -9.98 -3.26 -8.98
N ILE A 292 -9.54 -4.46 -9.41
CA ILE A 292 -8.28 -5.05 -8.93
C ILE A 292 -7.10 -4.14 -9.32
N HIS A 293 -7.03 -3.72 -10.58
CA HIS A 293 -5.91 -2.91 -11.05
C HIS A 293 -5.93 -1.50 -10.44
N ASP A 294 -7.10 -0.89 -10.26
CA ASP A 294 -7.23 0.40 -9.57
C ASP A 294 -6.83 0.31 -8.10
N LEU A 295 -7.24 -0.74 -7.39
CA LEU A 295 -6.82 -1.01 -6.01
C LEU A 295 -5.29 -1.11 -5.91
N LEU A 296 -4.67 -1.93 -6.76
CA LEU A 296 -3.22 -2.12 -6.73
C LEU A 296 -2.46 -0.86 -7.18
N TYR A 297 -3.00 -0.08 -8.13
CA TYR A 297 -2.43 1.19 -8.56
C TYR A 297 -2.43 2.21 -7.43
N ARG A 298 -3.51 2.25 -6.65
CA ARG A 298 -3.64 3.20 -5.54
C ARG A 298 -2.77 2.83 -4.35
N LEU A 299 -2.73 1.55 -3.99
CA LEU A 299 -1.98 1.08 -2.83
C LEU A 299 -0.46 1.05 -3.06
N GLN A 300 -0.01 0.79 -4.29
CA GLN A 300 1.42 0.69 -4.66
C GLN A 300 2.24 -0.27 -3.78
N SER A 301 1.57 -1.19 -3.09
CA SER A 301 2.15 -2.17 -2.17
C SER A 301 1.45 -3.52 -2.37
N PRO A 302 2.13 -4.66 -2.12
CA PRO A 302 1.49 -5.98 -2.25
C PRO A 302 0.25 -6.12 -1.38
N VAL A 303 -0.82 -6.61 -1.98
CA VAL A 303 -2.09 -6.87 -1.29
C VAL A 303 -2.20 -8.36 -0.96
N PRO A 304 -2.35 -8.73 0.32
CA PRO A 304 -2.55 -10.13 0.71
C PRO A 304 -3.73 -10.76 -0.03
N VAL A 305 -3.59 -12.01 -0.45
CA VAL A 305 -4.61 -12.70 -1.28
C VAL A 305 -5.96 -12.77 -0.58
N ASP A 306 -5.98 -12.96 0.74
CA ASP A 306 -7.21 -12.98 1.53
C ASP A 306 -7.90 -11.60 1.55
N ALA A 307 -7.13 -10.51 1.68
CA ALA A 307 -7.67 -9.15 1.61
C ALA A 307 -8.25 -8.86 0.22
N LEU A 308 -7.60 -9.32 -0.85
CA LEU A 308 -8.11 -9.21 -2.21
C LEU A 308 -9.39 -10.03 -2.41
N ALA A 309 -9.48 -11.23 -1.84
CA ALA A 309 -10.69 -12.06 -1.90
C ALA A 309 -11.87 -11.36 -1.23
N ASP A 310 -11.63 -10.72 -0.08
CA ASP A 310 -12.64 -9.97 0.68
C ASP A 310 -13.11 -8.76 -0.12
N TYR A 311 -12.18 -8.01 -0.72
CA TYR A 311 -12.47 -6.89 -1.60
C TYR A 311 -13.36 -7.30 -2.78
N LEU A 312 -13.00 -8.38 -3.47
CA LEU A 312 -13.77 -8.88 -4.60
C LEU A 312 -15.17 -9.35 -4.19
N ARG A 313 -15.33 -9.93 -3.00
CA ARG A 313 -16.66 -10.30 -2.48
C ARG A 313 -17.53 -9.08 -2.22
N GLU A 314 -16.98 -7.98 -1.71
CA GLU A 314 -17.74 -6.74 -1.49
C GLU A 314 -18.13 -6.10 -2.82
N VAL A 315 -17.19 -5.94 -3.75
CA VAL A 315 -17.44 -5.38 -5.08
C VAL A 315 -18.43 -6.22 -5.89
N ALA A 316 -18.38 -7.54 -5.74
CA ALA A 316 -19.29 -8.45 -6.42
C ALA A 316 -20.65 -8.64 -5.71
N ALA A 317 -21.02 -7.74 -4.79
CA ALA A 317 -22.27 -7.75 -4.03
C ALA A 317 -22.52 -9.10 -3.32
N GLY A 318 -21.47 -9.65 -2.71
CA GLY A 318 -21.52 -10.90 -1.94
C GLY A 318 -21.51 -12.18 -2.79
N ARG A 319 -21.33 -12.10 -4.12
CA ARG A 319 -21.14 -13.30 -4.95
C ARG A 319 -19.87 -14.04 -4.49
N PRO A 320 -19.92 -15.38 -4.39
CA PRO A 320 -18.76 -16.17 -4.00
C PRO A 320 -17.67 -16.05 -5.07
N VAL A 321 -16.45 -15.74 -4.63
CA VAL A 321 -15.25 -15.84 -5.46
C VAL A 321 -14.84 -17.31 -5.53
N GLY A 322 -14.72 -17.85 -6.74
CA GLY A 322 -14.35 -19.23 -6.98
C GLY A 322 -12.87 -19.53 -6.71
N ARG A 323 -12.17 -20.07 -7.72
CA ARG A 323 -10.77 -20.52 -7.58
C ARG A 323 -9.81 -19.33 -7.75
N LEU A 324 -9.78 -18.44 -6.76
CA LEU A 324 -8.99 -17.19 -6.82
C LEU A 324 -7.52 -17.45 -7.18
N ASP A 325 -6.87 -18.45 -6.60
CA ASP A 325 -5.47 -18.76 -6.91
C ASP A 325 -5.20 -19.04 -8.40
N GLU A 326 -6.08 -19.80 -9.06
CA GLU A 326 -5.98 -20.06 -10.49
C GLU A 326 -6.23 -18.80 -11.30
N ALA A 327 -7.16 -17.97 -10.85
CA ALA A 327 -7.44 -16.69 -11.47
C ALA A 327 -6.25 -15.73 -11.37
N LEU A 328 -5.63 -15.63 -10.21
CA LEU A 328 -4.40 -14.85 -10.01
C LEU A 328 -3.24 -15.36 -10.87
N THR A 329 -3.14 -16.69 -11.06
CA THR A 329 -2.14 -17.27 -11.98
C THR A 329 -2.36 -16.80 -13.42
N ALA A 330 -3.62 -16.67 -13.85
CA ALA A 330 -3.96 -16.14 -15.17
C ALA A 330 -3.70 -14.62 -15.29
N LEU A 331 -3.83 -13.85 -14.20
CA LEU A 331 -3.43 -12.44 -14.17
C LEU A 331 -1.90 -12.28 -14.27
N VAL A 332 -1.14 -13.12 -13.56
CA VAL A 332 0.33 -13.16 -13.70
C VAL A 332 0.74 -13.53 -15.13
N TYR A 333 0.05 -14.49 -15.75
CA TYR A 333 0.24 -14.83 -17.16
C TYR A 333 -0.04 -13.65 -18.11
N ALA A 334 -0.99 -12.78 -17.78
CA ALA A 334 -1.25 -11.56 -18.54
C ALA A 334 -0.17 -10.49 -18.36
N GLY A 335 0.74 -10.65 -17.38
CA GLY A 335 1.83 -9.72 -17.10
C GLY A 335 1.41 -8.47 -16.33
N THR A 336 0.14 -8.34 -15.94
CA THR A 336 -0.33 -7.13 -15.27
C THR A 336 -0.05 -7.11 -13.77
N VAL A 337 0.14 -8.28 -13.17
CA VAL A 337 0.44 -8.45 -11.74
C VAL A 337 1.54 -9.48 -11.53
N GLN A 338 2.15 -9.43 -10.35
CA GLN A 338 3.11 -10.41 -9.85
C GLN A 338 2.73 -10.87 -8.44
N ARG A 339 3.12 -12.10 -8.08
CA ARG A 339 3.04 -12.59 -6.70
C ARG A 339 4.35 -12.25 -5.98
N THR A 340 4.24 -11.69 -4.79
CA THR A 340 5.33 -11.48 -3.83
C THR A 340 5.08 -12.37 -2.61
N GLU A 341 5.97 -12.33 -1.62
CA GLU A 341 5.78 -13.04 -0.35
C GLU A 341 4.59 -12.46 0.44
N ASP A 342 4.40 -11.14 0.36
CA ASP A 342 3.35 -10.40 1.07
C ASP A 342 2.00 -10.36 0.34
N GLY A 343 1.94 -10.76 -0.93
CA GLY A 343 0.69 -10.83 -1.67
C GLY A 343 0.79 -10.62 -3.18
N LEU A 344 -0.14 -9.84 -3.72
CA LEU A 344 -0.23 -9.53 -5.14
C LEU A 344 0.09 -8.04 -5.38
N ALA A 345 0.98 -7.75 -6.32
CA ALA A 345 1.36 -6.37 -6.69
C ALA A 345 1.27 -6.16 -8.20
N LEU A 346 1.19 -4.90 -8.65
CA LEU A 346 1.38 -4.59 -10.07
C LEU A 346 2.81 -4.88 -10.50
N THR A 347 2.98 -5.30 -11.75
CA THR A 347 4.31 -5.26 -12.39
C THR A 347 4.65 -3.81 -12.75
N ALA A 348 5.94 -3.50 -12.87
CA ALA A 348 6.39 -2.15 -13.26
C ALA A 348 5.83 -1.70 -14.62
N HIS A 349 5.70 -2.63 -15.57
CA HIS A 349 5.11 -2.34 -16.88
C HIS A 349 3.59 -2.17 -16.80
N ALA A 350 2.89 -2.89 -15.92
CA ALA A 350 1.46 -2.66 -15.68
C ALA A 350 1.19 -1.30 -15.06
N LEU A 351 1.98 -0.89 -14.07
CA LEU A 351 1.89 0.44 -13.45
C LEU A 351 2.06 1.55 -14.50
N TRP A 352 3.07 1.42 -15.38
CA TRP A 352 3.25 2.31 -16.52
C TRP A 352 2.02 2.32 -17.43
N GLY A 353 1.51 1.15 -17.83
CA GLY A 353 0.38 1.04 -18.76
C GLY A 353 -0.93 1.58 -18.20
N LEU A 354 -1.21 1.34 -16.91
CA LEU A 354 -2.39 1.88 -16.21
C LEU A 354 -2.33 3.40 -16.10
N ARG A 355 -1.16 3.97 -15.79
CA ARG A 355 -0.99 5.42 -15.77
C ARG A 355 -1.27 6.04 -17.14
N GLU A 356 -0.73 5.45 -18.22
CA GLU A 356 -0.99 5.94 -19.59
C GLU A 356 -2.46 5.77 -19.99
N LEU A 357 -3.13 4.73 -19.52
CA LEU A 357 -4.57 4.54 -19.68
C LEU A 357 -5.35 5.66 -18.96
N TYR A 358 -5.06 5.91 -17.68
CA TYR A 358 -5.70 6.96 -16.88
C TYR A 358 -5.47 8.35 -17.45
N ALA A 359 -4.23 8.68 -17.81
CA ALA A 359 -3.91 9.95 -18.47
C ALA A 359 -4.63 10.08 -19.83
N GLY A 360 -4.75 8.97 -20.58
CA GLY A 360 -5.53 8.91 -21.82
C GLY A 360 -7.03 9.17 -21.65
N MET A 361 -7.58 8.81 -20.49
CA MET A 361 -8.97 9.13 -20.10
C MET A 361 -9.14 10.55 -19.56
N GLY A 362 -8.06 11.33 -19.45
CA GLY A 362 -8.08 12.69 -18.93
C GLY A 362 -8.08 12.79 -17.41
N LEU A 363 -7.79 11.69 -16.69
CA LEU A 363 -7.58 11.72 -15.24
C LEU A 363 -6.19 12.31 -14.93
N ASP A 364 -6.09 13.07 -13.83
CA ASP A 364 -4.80 13.50 -13.32
C ASP A 364 -4.09 12.30 -12.67
N ALA A 365 -3.10 11.75 -13.38
CA ALA A 365 -2.29 10.61 -12.96
C ALA A 365 -0.85 11.08 -12.69
N PRO A 366 -0.60 11.71 -11.52
CA PRO A 366 0.66 12.38 -11.25
C PRO A 366 1.84 11.39 -11.20
N LEU A 367 3.03 11.90 -11.53
CA LEU A 367 4.27 11.17 -11.30
C LEU A 367 4.82 11.60 -9.95
N ALA A 368 5.26 10.63 -9.15
CA ALA A 368 6.08 10.93 -7.99
C ALA A 368 7.37 11.62 -8.47
N PRO A 369 7.83 12.69 -7.78
CA PRO A 369 9.10 13.29 -8.10
C PRO A 369 10.21 12.23 -8.02
N ALA A 370 11.17 12.28 -8.94
CA ALA A 370 12.33 11.41 -8.85
C ALA A 370 13.03 11.70 -7.50
N PRO A 371 13.47 10.67 -6.74
CA PRO A 371 14.13 10.89 -5.45
C PRO A 371 15.28 11.87 -5.57
N ALA A 372 16.01 11.79 -6.69
CA ALA A 372 17.13 12.65 -7.01
C ALA A 372 16.80 14.15 -7.10
N GLU A 373 15.54 14.50 -7.39
CA GLU A 373 15.04 15.87 -7.41
C GLU A 373 14.56 16.35 -6.03
N GLY A 374 14.24 15.41 -5.12
CA GLY A 374 13.84 15.69 -3.74
C GLY A 374 15.00 16.01 -2.81
N ASP A 375 14.67 16.37 -1.56
CA ASP A 375 15.63 16.54 -0.47
C ASP A 375 16.05 15.18 0.13
N ALA A 376 16.98 15.21 1.09
CA ALA A 376 17.46 14.00 1.75
C ALA A 376 16.36 13.22 2.47
N SER A 377 15.39 13.91 3.09
CA SER A 377 14.26 13.28 3.78
C SER A 377 13.38 12.48 2.81
N GLY A 378 13.07 13.04 1.63
CA GLY A 378 12.33 12.34 0.59
C GLY A 378 13.08 11.12 0.03
N LEU A 379 14.40 11.22 -0.14
CA LEU A 379 15.22 10.08 -0.55
C LEU A 379 15.18 8.96 0.51
N ILE A 380 15.41 9.29 1.78
CA ILE A 380 15.44 8.31 2.88
C ILE A 380 14.08 7.62 3.05
N ALA A 381 12.99 8.40 3.04
CA ALA A 381 11.63 7.86 3.15
C ALA A 381 11.32 6.87 2.02
N GLY A 382 11.69 7.20 0.77
CA GLY A 382 11.51 6.30 -0.37
C GLY A 382 12.33 5.01 -0.29
N LEU A 383 13.51 5.05 0.33
CA LEU A 383 14.36 3.86 0.53
C LEU A 383 13.81 2.93 1.62
N ILE A 384 13.05 3.45 2.58
CA ILE A 384 12.45 2.68 3.68
C ILE A 384 11.08 2.12 3.28
N GLY A 385 10.23 2.92 2.63
CA GLY A 385 8.82 2.59 2.43
C GLY A 385 8.51 1.66 1.25
N ASP A 386 9.34 1.62 0.21
CA ASP A 386 8.88 1.14 -1.10
C ASP A 386 9.15 -0.36 -1.36
N GLY A 387 9.79 -1.10 -0.42
CA GLY A 387 10.27 -2.46 -0.70
C GLY A 387 11.12 -2.50 -1.99
N THR A 388 11.79 -1.38 -2.30
CA THR A 388 12.51 -1.19 -3.55
C THR A 388 13.58 -2.24 -3.70
N ALA A 389 13.60 -2.92 -4.86
CA ALA A 389 14.72 -3.80 -5.20
C ALA A 389 16.05 -3.04 -5.05
N ASP A 390 17.07 -3.68 -4.49
CA ASP A 390 18.38 -3.09 -4.19
C ASP A 390 18.95 -2.28 -5.36
N GLU A 391 18.77 -2.76 -6.60
CA GLU A 391 19.24 -2.06 -7.80
C GLU A 391 18.55 -0.70 -8.04
N ALA A 392 17.26 -0.56 -7.71
CA ALA A 392 16.53 0.69 -7.84
C ALA A 392 16.97 1.69 -6.77
N ALA A 393 17.08 1.24 -5.52
CA ALA A 393 17.62 2.03 -4.42
C ALA A 393 19.03 2.58 -4.72
N GLU A 394 19.92 1.72 -5.24
CA GLU A 394 21.27 2.12 -5.64
C GLU A 394 21.28 3.17 -6.75
N ARG A 395 20.40 3.05 -7.74
CA ARG A 395 20.24 4.06 -8.80
C ARG A 395 19.78 5.39 -8.22
N ASP A 396 18.78 5.39 -7.35
CA ASP A 396 18.24 6.60 -6.76
C ASP A 396 19.29 7.34 -5.92
N ILE A 397 20.06 6.61 -5.11
CA ILE A 397 21.17 7.18 -4.33
C ILE A 397 22.22 7.78 -5.27
N ALA A 398 22.66 7.04 -6.30
CA ALA A 398 23.67 7.52 -7.23
C ALA A 398 23.21 8.78 -7.99
N GLU A 399 21.95 8.80 -8.43
CA GLU A 399 21.37 9.91 -9.17
C GLU A 399 21.19 11.16 -8.27
N TRP A 400 20.79 10.97 -7.02
CA TRP A 400 20.67 12.04 -6.01
C TRP A 400 22.03 12.64 -5.66
N LEU A 401 23.04 11.79 -5.44
CA LEU A 401 24.42 12.21 -5.17
C LEU A 401 25.05 12.94 -6.35
N SER A 402 24.76 12.51 -7.59
CA SER A 402 25.33 13.13 -8.80
C SER A 402 24.94 14.61 -9.00
N ARG A 403 23.86 15.05 -8.35
CA ARG A 403 23.34 16.43 -8.41
C ARG A 403 23.90 17.34 -7.32
N ARG A 404 24.68 16.81 -6.39
CA ARG A 404 25.16 17.52 -5.19
C ARG A 404 26.68 17.44 -5.09
N THR A 405 27.28 18.47 -4.51
CA THR A 405 28.66 18.34 -3.98
C THR A 405 28.66 17.44 -2.74
N ALA A 406 29.79 16.85 -2.40
CA ALA A 406 29.91 16.02 -1.20
C ALA A 406 29.53 16.78 0.09
N GLU A 407 29.88 18.07 0.18
CA GLU A 407 29.49 18.94 1.30
C GLU A 407 27.97 19.14 1.37
N GLN A 408 27.31 19.42 0.23
CA GLN A 408 25.85 19.59 0.19
C GLN A 408 25.13 18.29 0.56
N ALA A 409 25.55 17.17 -0.03
CA ALA A 409 24.99 15.85 0.26
C ALA A 409 25.11 15.50 1.76
N ALA A 410 26.30 15.65 2.35
CA ALA A 410 26.51 15.41 3.78
C ALA A 410 25.66 16.36 4.64
N SER A 411 25.52 17.62 4.25
CA SER A 411 24.75 18.60 5.00
C SER A 411 23.27 18.27 5.00
N GLU A 412 22.71 17.91 3.84
CA GLU A 412 21.30 17.53 3.71
C GLU A 412 21.01 16.21 4.45
N LEU A 413 21.82 15.17 4.25
CA LEU A 413 21.62 13.85 4.86
C LEU A 413 21.72 13.88 6.39
N LEU A 414 22.76 14.50 6.94
CA LEU A 414 22.97 14.54 8.40
C LEU A 414 21.96 15.46 9.10
N ALA A 415 21.54 16.55 8.45
CA ALA A 415 20.53 17.44 9.01
C ALA A 415 19.15 16.76 9.05
N ALA A 416 18.84 15.90 8.07
CA ALA A 416 17.58 15.18 7.99
C ALA A 416 17.39 14.13 9.09
N VAL A 417 18.48 13.67 9.72
CA VAL A 417 18.44 12.53 10.67
C VAL A 417 18.90 12.85 12.10
N ALA A 418 19.09 14.13 12.42
CA ALA A 418 19.35 14.53 13.79
C ALA A 418 18.11 14.26 14.67
N GLY A 419 18.23 13.34 15.64
CA GLY A 419 17.11 12.91 16.49
C GLY A 419 16.13 11.95 15.81
N ALA A 420 16.47 11.39 14.65
CA ALA A 420 15.62 10.43 13.96
C ALA A 420 15.74 9.01 14.55
N PRO A 421 14.79 8.10 14.28
CA PRO A 421 14.92 6.68 14.61
C PRO A 421 16.17 6.03 13.99
N ALA A 422 16.63 4.94 14.59
CA ALA A 422 17.85 4.24 14.18
C ALA A 422 17.85 3.80 12.72
N GLU A 423 16.72 3.31 12.23
CA GLU A 423 16.54 2.91 10.83
C GLU A 423 16.80 4.08 9.87
N VAL A 424 16.11 5.21 10.07
CA VAL A 424 16.24 6.43 9.27
C VAL A 424 17.67 6.97 9.30
N ARG A 425 18.26 7.02 10.50
CA ARG A 425 19.65 7.46 10.69
C ARG A 425 20.64 6.52 10.01
N GLY A 426 20.43 5.21 10.10
CA GLY A 426 21.27 4.18 9.50
C GLY A 426 21.31 4.27 7.97
N VAL A 427 20.17 4.51 7.32
CA VAL A 427 20.10 4.76 5.86
C VAL A 427 20.94 5.98 5.48
N ALA A 428 20.74 7.11 6.16
CA ALA A 428 21.48 8.34 5.87
C ALA A 428 22.99 8.17 6.08
N VAL A 429 23.41 7.54 7.18
CA VAL A 429 24.83 7.26 7.46
C VAL A 429 25.45 6.36 6.38
N THR A 430 24.71 5.35 5.90
CA THR A 430 25.15 4.47 4.81
C THR A 430 25.37 5.24 3.50
N ILE A 431 24.53 6.23 3.21
CA ILE A 431 24.71 7.11 2.04
C ILE A 431 25.91 8.05 2.26
N VAL A 432 26.04 8.64 3.46
CA VAL A 432 27.18 9.51 3.81
C VAL A 432 28.51 8.75 3.72
N ASP A 433 28.56 7.46 4.03
CA ASP A 433 29.77 6.64 3.90
C ASP A 433 30.21 6.40 2.43
N ARG A 434 29.40 6.80 1.45
CA ARG A 434 29.80 6.80 0.03
C ARG A 434 30.51 8.09 -0.39
N LEU A 435 30.40 9.14 0.42
CA LEU A 435 30.98 10.44 0.12
C LEU A 435 32.51 10.43 0.28
N ASP A 436 33.19 11.22 -0.54
CA ASP A 436 34.63 11.38 -0.46
C ASP A 436 35.04 12.33 0.68
N VAL A 437 36.36 12.58 0.78
CA VAL A 437 36.93 13.42 1.85
C VAL A 437 36.50 14.89 1.79
N GLU A 438 35.87 15.36 0.70
CA GLU A 438 35.37 16.73 0.60
C GLU A 438 34.19 16.97 1.56
N ALA A 439 33.45 15.93 1.97
CA ALA A 439 32.41 16.05 2.99
C ALA A 439 32.93 16.31 4.42
N ALA A 440 34.23 16.18 4.66
CA ALA A 440 34.82 16.21 6.00
C ALA A 440 34.54 17.49 6.83
N PRO A 441 34.45 18.71 6.27
CA PRO A 441 34.10 19.90 7.04
C PRO A 441 32.70 19.79 7.67
N VAL A 442 31.74 19.23 6.93
CA VAL A 442 30.36 19.04 7.40
C VAL A 442 30.29 17.90 8.40
N VAL A 443 30.93 16.76 8.12
CA VAL A 443 30.94 15.63 9.08
C VAL A 443 31.52 16.05 10.44
N ARG A 444 32.54 16.92 10.45
CA ARG A 444 33.11 17.47 11.70
C ARG A 444 32.13 18.34 12.49
N SER A 445 31.15 19.00 11.86
CA SER A 445 30.20 19.85 12.59
C SER A 445 29.22 19.03 13.46
N TYR A 446 29.11 17.73 13.22
CA TYR A 446 28.26 16.82 13.99
C TYR A 446 29.00 16.10 15.12
N LEU A 447 30.26 16.46 15.42
CA LEU A 447 30.99 15.91 16.56
C LEU A 447 30.42 16.32 17.92
N ASP A 448 29.57 17.36 17.97
CA ASP A 448 28.90 17.82 19.20
C ASP A 448 27.48 17.25 19.34
N ASP A 449 26.98 16.52 18.35
CA ASP A 449 25.67 15.85 18.37
C ASP A 449 25.80 14.46 19.00
N ALA A 450 25.04 14.17 20.06
CA ALA A 450 25.24 12.93 20.82
C ALA A 450 24.96 11.66 20.02
N GLU A 451 23.99 11.69 19.09
CA GLU A 451 23.58 10.52 18.31
C GLU A 451 24.43 10.35 17.05
N LEU A 452 24.82 11.46 16.42
CA LEU A 452 25.61 11.45 15.18
C LEU A 452 27.13 11.45 15.41
N ARG A 453 27.60 11.87 16.58
CA ARG A 453 29.03 11.89 16.91
C ARG A 453 29.74 10.53 16.71
N PRO A 454 29.20 9.38 17.14
CA PRO A 454 29.85 8.09 16.91
C PRO A 454 30.04 7.79 15.42
N HIS A 455 29.04 8.11 14.60
CA HIS A 455 29.07 7.95 13.14
C HIS A 455 30.06 8.91 12.47
N ALA A 456 30.08 10.17 12.90
CA ALA A 456 31.03 11.16 12.42
C ALA A 456 32.49 10.76 12.73
N ILE A 457 32.75 10.26 13.95
CA ILE A 457 34.07 9.74 14.33
C ILE A 457 34.44 8.53 13.46
N HIS A 458 33.51 7.59 13.26
CA HIS A 458 33.74 6.41 12.42
C HIS A 458 34.09 6.81 10.98
N TRP A 459 33.30 7.69 10.36
CA TRP A 459 33.49 8.16 8.99
C TRP A 459 34.83 8.89 8.79
N LEU A 460 35.21 9.75 9.73
CA LEU A 460 36.50 10.47 9.68
C LEU A 460 37.68 9.50 9.85
N SER A 461 37.57 8.57 10.80
CA SER A 461 38.62 7.60 11.10
C SER A 461 38.84 6.60 9.97
N SER A 462 37.77 6.11 9.33
CA SER A 462 37.84 5.17 8.21
C SER A 462 38.57 5.76 7.00
N ARG A 463 38.57 7.10 6.88
CA ARG A 463 39.25 7.88 5.84
C ARG A 463 40.64 8.40 6.26
N GLY A 464 41.14 8.01 7.43
CA GLY A 464 42.45 8.43 7.95
C GLY A 464 42.52 9.93 8.30
N LEU A 465 41.38 10.56 8.53
CA LEU A 465 41.30 11.97 8.95
C LEU A 465 41.39 12.07 10.48
N ASP A 466 41.81 13.24 10.97
CA ASP A 466 41.86 13.51 12.41
C ASP A 466 40.45 13.49 13.02
N ALA A 467 40.29 12.65 14.05
CA ALA A 467 39.05 12.42 14.76
C ALA A 467 39.32 12.08 16.24
N PRO A 468 38.44 12.46 17.17
CA PRO A 468 38.47 11.95 18.54
C PRO A 468 38.38 10.42 18.60
N ALA A 469 38.85 9.81 19.69
CA ALA A 469 38.61 8.39 19.93
C ALA A 469 37.16 8.14 20.37
N LEU A 470 36.54 7.07 19.85
CA LEU A 470 35.28 6.56 20.38
C LEU A 470 35.45 6.11 21.83
N THR A 471 34.52 6.50 22.69
CA THR A 471 34.37 5.95 24.03
C THR A 471 33.74 4.55 23.97
N PRO A 472 33.90 3.73 25.01
CA PRO A 472 33.24 2.41 25.06
C PRO A 472 31.72 2.46 24.94
N GLU A 473 31.08 3.54 25.40
CA GLU A 473 29.64 3.73 25.32
C GLU A 473 29.20 4.06 23.89
N GLU A 474 29.94 4.94 23.20
CA GLU A 474 29.68 5.28 21.79
C GLU A 474 29.90 4.07 20.86
N VAL A 475 30.85 3.17 21.18
CA VAL A 475 31.02 1.89 20.46
C VAL A 475 29.78 0.99 20.61
N LEU A 476 29.20 0.92 21.80
CA LEU A 476 27.98 0.16 22.03
C LEU A 476 26.79 0.80 21.31
N TRP A 477 26.67 2.13 21.38
CA TRP A 477 25.62 2.89 20.69
C TRP A 477 25.61 2.61 19.18
N VAL A 478 26.72 2.84 18.49
CA VAL A 478 26.81 2.62 17.03
C VAL A 478 26.59 1.15 16.65
N SER A 479 26.97 0.21 17.52
CA SER A 479 26.74 -1.21 17.28
C SER A 479 25.25 -1.58 17.36
N VAL A 480 24.51 -1.01 18.31
CA VAL A 480 23.05 -1.20 18.39
C VAL A 480 22.39 -0.54 17.17
N ASP A 481 22.80 0.67 16.82
CA ASP A 481 22.23 1.44 15.71
C ASP A 481 22.39 0.72 14.35
N MET A 482 23.58 0.17 14.07
CA MET A 482 23.82 -0.63 12.85
C MET A 482 22.99 -1.92 12.80
N LEU A 483 22.70 -2.54 13.95
CA LEU A 483 21.87 -3.73 14.00
C LEU A 483 20.38 -3.42 13.92
N ALA A 484 19.97 -2.25 14.43
CA ALA A 484 18.60 -1.78 14.31
C ALA A 484 18.24 -1.52 12.84
N LEU A 485 19.16 -0.96 12.05
CA LEU A 485 18.99 -0.84 10.59
C LEU A 485 18.72 -2.18 9.88
N ALA A 486 19.23 -3.29 10.42
CA ALA A 486 19.06 -4.62 9.84
C ALA A 486 17.80 -5.35 10.32
N LEU A 487 17.01 -4.78 11.23
CA LEU A 487 15.79 -5.40 11.77
C LEU A 487 14.80 -5.78 10.66
N PRO A 488 14.39 -4.88 9.74
CA PRO A 488 13.41 -5.21 8.71
C PRO A 488 13.89 -6.34 7.79
N ALA A 489 15.16 -6.29 7.39
CA ALA A 489 15.76 -7.34 6.55
C ALA A 489 15.84 -8.69 7.27
N ALA A 490 16.03 -8.69 8.60
CA ALA A 490 16.06 -9.89 9.40
C ALA A 490 14.68 -10.53 9.59
N GLU A 491 13.61 -9.73 9.56
CA GLU A 491 12.23 -10.24 9.58
C GLU A 491 11.85 -10.86 8.24
N ALA A 492 12.28 -10.25 7.13
CA ALA A 492 12.04 -10.75 5.79
C ALA A 492 12.86 -12.03 5.46
N ASP A 493 14.15 -12.06 5.79
CA ASP A 493 15.03 -13.22 5.58
C ASP A 493 15.81 -13.60 6.86
N PRO A 494 15.18 -14.34 7.79
CA PRO A 494 15.82 -14.76 9.02
C PRO A 494 17.03 -15.68 8.81
N GLU A 495 17.02 -16.51 7.76
CA GLU A 495 18.09 -17.45 7.47
C GLU A 495 19.33 -16.72 6.94
N GLY A 496 19.16 -15.85 5.93
CA GLY A 496 20.25 -15.03 5.40
C GLY A 496 20.81 -14.06 6.45
N PHE A 497 19.95 -13.46 7.28
CA PHE A 497 20.40 -12.65 8.41
C PHE A 497 21.23 -13.47 9.41
N ALA A 498 20.83 -14.69 9.74
CA ALA A 498 21.59 -15.58 10.63
C ALA A 498 22.99 -15.92 10.06
N GLU A 499 23.08 -16.18 8.76
CA GLU A 499 24.36 -16.42 8.08
C GLU A 499 25.26 -15.17 8.14
N ASN A 500 24.70 -13.99 7.85
CA ASN A 500 25.42 -12.72 7.89
C ASN A 500 25.94 -12.38 9.30
N ILE A 501 25.11 -12.55 10.32
CA ILE A 501 25.48 -12.33 11.72
C ILE A 501 26.52 -13.36 12.18
N ALA A 502 26.45 -14.61 11.74
CA ALA A 502 27.46 -15.61 12.08
C ALA A 502 28.84 -15.28 11.46
N ALA A 503 28.86 -14.65 10.28
CA ALA A 503 30.09 -14.27 9.59
C ALA A 503 30.71 -12.97 10.13
N SER A 504 29.87 -11.95 10.39
CA SER A 504 30.32 -10.57 10.61
C SER A 504 29.67 -9.89 11.82
N GLY A 505 28.92 -10.62 12.64
CA GLY A 505 28.23 -10.07 13.81
C GLY A 505 29.17 -9.62 14.92
N PRO A 506 28.65 -8.84 15.89
CA PRO A 506 29.45 -8.36 17.02
C PRO A 506 29.93 -9.51 17.91
N PRO A 507 31.11 -9.38 18.52
CA PRO A 507 31.60 -10.41 19.43
C PRO A 507 30.74 -10.50 20.69
N ALA A 508 30.62 -11.68 21.29
CA ALA A 508 29.74 -11.94 22.42
C ALA A 508 29.92 -10.97 23.60
N HIS A 509 31.16 -10.54 23.91
CA HIS A 509 31.41 -9.59 24.99
C HIS A 509 30.80 -8.20 24.73
N LEU A 510 30.69 -7.80 23.46
CA LEU A 510 30.07 -6.54 23.07
C LEU A 510 28.54 -6.65 23.18
N ILE A 511 27.97 -7.78 22.77
CA ILE A 511 26.54 -8.12 22.96
C ILE A 511 26.16 -8.10 24.45
N GLU A 512 27.01 -8.69 25.32
CA GLU A 512 26.78 -8.73 26.77
C GLU A 512 26.68 -7.35 27.42
N ASP A 513 27.23 -6.33 26.76
CA ASP A 513 27.39 -4.98 27.27
C ASP A 513 26.44 -3.97 26.65
N MET A 514 25.75 -4.30 25.54
CA MET A 514 24.78 -3.43 24.83
C MET A 514 23.68 -2.86 25.75
N TRP A 515 23.20 -3.62 26.75
CA TRP A 515 22.19 -3.14 27.72
C TRP A 515 22.62 -1.92 28.55
N ARG A 516 23.90 -1.51 28.46
CA ARG A 516 24.43 -0.37 29.20
C ARG A 516 24.03 0.97 28.60
N VAL A 517 23.82 1.05 27.29
CA VAL A 517 23.41 2.28 26.59
C VAL A 517 21.91 2.48 26.64
N GLU A 518 21.48 3.75 26.65
CA GLU A 518 20.07 4.15 26.62
C GLU A 518 19.60 4.36 25.17
N HIS A 519 19.70 3.31 24.35
CA HIS A 519 19.27 3.33 22.95
C HIS A 519 17.83 2.79 22.83
N PRO A 520 16.93 3.43 22.07
CA PRO A 520 15.53 2.99 21.93
C PRO A 520 15.41 1.53 21.48
N ASP A 521 16.13 1.15 20.43
CA ASP A 521 16.00 -0.17 19.80
C ASP A 521 16.83 -1.28 20.49
N VAL A 522 17.47 -1.00 21.64
CA VAL A 522 18.41 -1.95 22.26
C VAL A 522 17.76 -3.26 22.67
N VAL A 523 16.50 -3.21 23.10
CA VAL A 523 15.77 -4.41 23.56
C VAL A 523 15.46 -5.30 22.37
N GLU A 524 14.93 -4.71 21.30
CA GLU A 524 14.53 -5.40 20.08
C GLU A 524 15.74 -6.03 19.37
N VAL A 525 16.83 -5.28 19.21
CA VAL A 525 18.10 -5.79 18.66
C VAL A 525 18.62 -6.99 19.46
N LEU A 526 18.62 -6.90 20.80
CA LEU A 526 19.11 -8.00 21.65
C LEU A 526 18.20 -9.24 21.62
N GLU A 527 16.92 -9.06 21.37
CA GLU A 527 15.96 -10.15 21.20
C GLU A 527 16.14 -10.85 19.88
N LEU A 528 16.26 -10.10 18.78
CA LEU A 528 16.58 -10.63 17.47
C LEU A 528 17.90 -11.41 17.49
N LEU A 529 18.98 -10.82 18.03
CA LEU A 529 20.25 -11.54 18.19
C LEU A 529 20.07 -12.81 19.03
N GLY A 530 19.25 -12.76 20.08
CA GLY A 530 18.94 -13.89 20.94
C GLY A 530 18.19 -15.02 20.24
N SER A 531 17.33 -14.74 19.26
CA SER A 531 16.64 -15.77 18.47
C SER A 531 17.49 -16.31 17.32
N THR A 532 18.37 -15.47 16.75
CA THR A 532 19.03 -15.75 15.48
C THR A 532 20.42 -16.39 15.62
N LEU A 533 21.20 -16.00 16.65
CA LEU A 533 22.59 -16.44 16.78
C LEU A 533 22.73 -17.97 16.91
N THR A 534 23.56 -18.57 16.04
CA THR A 534 23.88 -20.00 16.08
C THR A 534 24.80 -20.37 17.24
N ASP A 535 25.71 -19.48 17.64
CA ASP A 535 26.52 -19.61 18.86
C ASP A 535 25.64 -19.49 20.11
N GLN A 536 25.47 -20.62 20.79
CA GLN A 536 24.66 -20.73 22.01
C GLN A 536 25.14 -19.83 23.15
N ALA A 537 26.44 -19.53 23.23
CA ALA A 537 26.98 -18.63 24.24
C ALA A 537 26.57 -17.18 23.95
N ALA A 538 26.75 -16.74 22.69
CA ALA A 538 26.37 -15.40 22.23
C ALA A 538 24.84 -15.18 22.29
N ALA A 539 24.03 -16.15 21.86
CA ALA A 539 22.57 -16.08 21.95
C ALA A 539 22.10 -15.97 23.41
N LYS A 540 22.73 -16.71 24.33
CA LYS A 540 22.42 -16.63 25.76
C LYS A 540 22.85 -15.29 26.37
N ALA A 541 23.98 -14.74 25.94
CA ALA A 541 24.43 -13.40 26.30
C ALA A 541 23.41 -12.34 25.88
N ALA A 542 22.93 -12.40 24.63
CA ALA A 542 21.93 -11.49 24.08
C ALA A 542 20.63 -11.51 24.91
N ARG A 543 20.06 -12.70 25.15
CA ARG A 543 18.84 -12.86 25.98
C ARG A 543 19.01 -12.31 27.40
N LYS A 544 20.19 -12.51 28.00
CA LYS A 544 20.50 -11.98 29.34
C LYS A 544 20.63 -10.45 29.32
N ALA A 545 21.22 -9.89 28.27
CA ALA A 545 21.33 -8.45 28.09
C ALA A 545 19.95 -7.81 27.86
N ALA A 546 19.08 -8.40 27.03
CA ALA A 546 17.70 -7.95 26.82
C ALA A 546 16.92 -7.90 28.15
N PHE A 547 17.04 -8.94 28.98
CA PHE A 547 16.41 -8.96 30.30
C PHE A 547 16.91 -7.82 31.21
N LYS A 548 18.20 -7.48 31.16
CA LYS A 548 18.76 -6.36 31.92
C LYS A 548 18.28 -5.01 31.40
N ALA A 549 18.22 -4.82 30.08
CA ALA A 549 17.73 -3.60 29.45
C ALA A 549 16.27 -3.31 29.87
N ARG A 550 15.38 -4.30 29.73
CA ARG A 550 13.98 -4.23 30.20
C ARG A 550 13.90 -3.91 31.70
N SER A 551 14.76 -4.53 32.51
CA SER A 551 14.78 -4.31 33.97
C SER A 551 15.22 -2.90 34.38
N ARG A 552 15.92 -2.15 33.51
CA ARG A 552 16.29 -0.74 33.73
C ARG A 552 15.20 0.24 33.28
N GLY A 553 14.13 -0.24 32.66
CA GLY A 553 13.06 0.59 32.13
C GLY A 553 13.35 1.17 30.74
N ILE A 554 14.38 0.68 30.06
CA ILE A 554 14.54 0.89 28.61
C ILE A 554 13.48 0.00 27.96
N ARG A 555 12.50 0.63 27.31
CA ARG A 555 11.40 -0.08 26.63
C ARG A 555 11.70 -0.18 25.17
#